data_AF-A0A952AGJ8-F1
#
_entry.id   AF-A0A952AGJ8-F1
#
_cell.length_a   1.000
_cell.length_b   1.000
_cell.length_c   1.000
_cell.angle_alpha   90.00
_cell.angle_beta   90.00
_cell.angle_gamma   90.00
#
_symmetry.space_group_name_H-M   'P 1'
#
loop_
_entity.id
_entity.type
_entity.pdbx_description
1 polymer ?
#
loop_
_entity_poly.entity_id
_entity_poly.type
_entity_poly.pdbx_seq_one_letter_code
_entity_poly.pdbx_strand_id
1 'polypeptide(L)'
;IMTANNNASLYKSYSYHLFDSLMEHSTSNEEIKLPKGSPEQLYTNFTTQEIILIRPLNNDKFAIKTSLQKTDWELIDSTQKFGNLICKKARGKFRGRVYNCWYCPDIAVQSGPWKLNGLPGLIINATDEKKQVSFILSEIWQTQNQDVELPKPLTYITEEKFNEMLEALVSNPNAFLENNSSNQNNTIEFKQNSKVKKKLKWNNPLELN
;
A
#
# COMPACT_ATOMS: atom_id res chain seq x y z
N ILE A 1 7.89 -5.51 0.36
CA ILE A 1 8.40 -6.02 1.66
C ILE A 1 7.28 -5.94 2.67
N MET A 2 7.17 -6.91 3.59
CA MET A 2 6.15 -6.88 4.63
C MET A 2 6.72 -7.36 5.97
N THR A 3 6.34 -6.69 7.04
CA THR A 3 6.58 -7.13 8.43
C THR A 3 5.22 -7.29 9.10
N ALA A 4 4.98 -8.39 9.80
CA ALA A 4 3.67 -8.66 10.40
C ALA A 4 3.80 -9.45 11.70
N ASN A 5 2.89 -9.17 12.63
CA ASN A 5 2.62 -9.97 13.81
C ASN A 5 1.10 -10.13 13.98
N ASN A 6 0.64 -10.70 15.10
CA ASN A 6 -0.78 -10.96 15.32
C ASN A 6 -1.63 -9.69 15.49
N ASN A 7 -1.01 -8.55 15.82
CA ASN A 7 -1.70 -7.31 16.13
C ASN A 7 -1.69 -6.32 14.95
N ALA A 8 -0.62 -6.33 14.15
CA ALA A 8 -0.46 -5.40 13.04
C ALA A 8 0.44 -5.94 11.92
N SER A 9 0.35 -5.30 10.75
CA SER A 9 1.27 -5.52 9.63
C SER A 9 1.62 -4.22 8.92
N LEU A 10 2.89 -4.09 8.51
CA LEU A 10 3.39 -3.00 7.68
C LEU A 10 3.85 -3.57 6.34
N TYR A 11 3.11 -3.25 5.28
CA TYR A 11 3.46 -3.59 3.90
C TYR A 11 4.06 -2.36 3.20
N LYS A 12 5.15 -2.56 2.47
CA LYS A 12 5.78 -1.59 1.57
C LYS A 12 5.73 -2.15 0.15
N SER A 13 5.07 -1.43 -0.76
CA SER A 13 5.06 -1.77 -2.18
C SER A 13 6.48 -1.76 -2.77
N TYR A 14 6.71 -2.51 -3.85
CA TYR A 14 8.00 -2.53 -4.53
C TYR A 14 8.38 -1.13 -5.03
N SER A 15 7.42 -0.41 -5.61
CA SER A 15 7.61 0.97 -6.06
C SER A 15 7.97 1.90 -4.90
N TYR A 16 7.37 1.73 -3.72
CA TYR A 16 7.76 2.49 -2.53
C TYR A 16 9.19 2.17 -2.10
N HIS A 17 9.55 0.90 -2.04
CA HIS A 17 10.89 0.49 -1.64
C HIS A 17 11.96 1.10 -2.56
N LEU A 18 11.74 1.07 -3.88
CA LEU A 18 12.66 1.68 -4.83
C LEU A 18 12.69 3.21 -4.67
N PHE A 19 11.52 3.85 -4.48
CA PHE A 19 11.44 5.29 -4.26
C PHE A 19 12.21 5.74 -3.01
N ASP A 20 12.03 5.06 -1.87
CA ASP A 20 12.67 5.38 -0.59
C ASP A 20 14.20 5.26 -0.72
N SER A 21 14.68 4.19 -1.36
CA SER A 21 16.10 3.97 -1.63
C SER A 21 16.70 5.02 -2.58
N LEU A 22 15.95 5.46 -3.59
CA LEU A 22 16.40 6.52 -4.50
C LEU A 22 16.49 7.88 -3.81
N MET A 23 15.50 8.22 -2.97
CA MET A 23 15.45 9.49 -2.25
C MET A 23 16.54 9.61 -1.17
N GLU A 24 16.93 8.51 -0.53
CA GLU A 24 18.01 8.49 0.46
C GLU A 24 19.40 8.76 -0.15
N HIS A 25 19.57 8.42 -1.43
CA HIS A 25 20.87 8.53 -2.12
C HIS A 25 20.92 9.64 -3.19
N SER A 26 19.80 10.29 -3.50
CA SER A 26 19.75 11.35 -4.51
C SER A 26 20.33 12.67 -3.99
N THR A 27 21.30 13.23 -4.72
CA THR A 27 21.66 14.65 -4.65
C THR A 27 20.66 15.49 -5.46
N SER A 28 20.39 16.73 -5.04
CA SER A 28 19.27 17.60 -5.47
C SER A 28 19.10 17.88 -6.97
N ASN A 29 19.98 17.37 -7.84
CA ASN A 29 20.04 17.73 -9.26
C ASN A 29 19.89 16.54 -10.24
N GLU A 30 19.60 15.33 -9.78
CA GLU A 30 19.37 14.18 -10.68
C GLU A 30 17.87 13.92 -10.92
N GLU A 31 17.48 13.77 -12.18
CA GLU A 31 16.13 13.34 -12.55
C GLU A 31 15.90 11.88 -12.11
N ILE A 32 15.22 11.70 -10.98
CA ILE A 32 14.85 10.37 -10.49
C ILE A 32 13.71 9.82 -11.35
N LYS A 33 13.99 8.79 -12.16
CA LYS A 33 12.93 8.03 -12.84
C LYS A 33 12.11 7.28 -11.80
N LEU A 34 10.87 7.75 -11.60
CA LEU A 34 9.95 7.12 -10.66
C LEU A 34 9.68 5.65 -11.05
N PRO A 35 9.70 4.71 -10.09
CA PRO A 35 9.30 3.33 -10.33
C PRO A 35 7.90 3.28 -10.95
N LYS A 36 7.69 2.33 -11.88
CA LYS A 36 6.34 1.99 -12.32
C LYS A 36 5.52 1.49 -11.13
N GLY A 37 4.26 1.93 -11.05
CA GLY A 37 3.34 1.58 -9.95
C GLY A 37 3.20 2.70 -8.93
N SER A 38 2.22 2.54 -8.04
CA SER A 38 1.89 3.52 -7.00
C SER A 38 2.75 3.26 -5.76
N PRO A 39 3.72 4.13 -5.40
CA PRO A 39 4.46 3.96 -4.17
C PRO A 39 3.51 4.16 -2.98
N GLU A 40 3.26 3.07 -2.26
CA GLU A 40 2.44 3.09 -1.04
C GLU A 40 3.05 2.20 0.05
N GLN A 41 2.86 2.63 1.30
CA GLN A 41 2.93 1.77 2.48
C GLN A 41 1.52 1.60 3.06
N LEU A 42 1.29 0.44 3.66
CA LEU A 42 0.03 0.08 4.29
C LEU A 42 0.35 -0.44 5.68
N TYR A 43 -0.02 0.34 6.70
CA TYR A 43 -0.06 -0.14 8.06
C TYR A 43 -1.47 -0.63 8.37
N THR A 44 -1.60 -1.87 8.80
CA THR A 44 -2.87 -2.48 9.20
C THR A 44 -2.83 -2.81 10.67
N ASN A 45 -3.84 -2.38 11.42
CA ASN A 45 -4.07 -2.75 12.81
C ASN A 45 -5.24 -3.74 12.86
N PHE A 46 -4.95 -5.00 13.22
CA PHE A 46 -5.96 -6.06 13.26
C PHE A 46 -6.88 -5.94 14.48
N THR A 47 -6.41 -5.31 15.56
CA THR A 47 -7.20 -5.06 16.78
C THR A 47 -8.26 -3.99 16.53
N THR A 48 -7.90 -2.88 15.89
CA THR A 48 -8.84 -1.79 15.59
C THR A 48 -9.58 -1.96 14.26
N GLN A 49 -9.16 -2.92 13.43
CA GLN A 49 -9.65 -3.12 12.05
C GLN A 49 -9.48 -1.87 11.18
N GLU A 50 -8.33 -1.23 11.30
CA GLU A 50 -8.00 0.01 10.58
C GLU A 50 -6.77 -0.18 9.68
N ILE A 51 -6.77 0.53 8.56
CA ILE A 51 -5.64 0.64 7.66
C ILE A 51 -5.24 2.12 7.57
N ILE A 52 -3.95 2.39 7.64
CA ILE A 52 -3.34 3.68 7.34
C ILE A 52 -2.54 3.52 6.05
N LEU A 53 -3.01 4.18 4.99
CA LEU A 53 -2.33 4.27 3.70
C LEU A 53 -1.35 5.44 3.77
N ILE A 54 -0.06 5.18 3.56
CA ILE A 54 0.98 6.21 3.53
C ILE A 54 1.45 6.35 2.09
N ARG A 55 1.25 7.53 1.52
CA ARG A 55 1.59 7.83 0.13
C ARG A 55 2.55 9.02 0.08
N PRO A 56 3.69 8.91 -0.61
CA PRO A 56 4.54 10.04 -0.86
C PRO A 56 3.88 10.95 -1.92
N LEU A 57 3.99 12.25 -1.71
CA LEU A 57 3.65 13.25 -2.70
C LEU A 57 4.68 14.37 -2.60
N ASN A 58 5.48 14.55 -3.65
CA ASN A 58 6.69 15.38 -3.60
C ASN A 58 7.66 14.90 -2.49
N ASN A 59 8.14 15.79 -1.64
CA ASN A 59 9.04 15.48 -0.52
C ASN A 59 8.31 15.05 0.76
N ASP A 60 6.97 15.14 0.78
CA ASP A 60 6.16 14.84 1.96
C ASP A 60 5.51 13.46 1.89
N LYS A 61 5.14 12.93 3.06
CA LYS A 61 4.40 11.68 3.23
C LYS A 61 3.05 11.99 3.87
N PHE A 62 1.97 11.59 3.19
CA PHE A 62 0.60 11.79 3.68
C PHE A 62 -0.03 10.48 4.09
N ALA A 63 -0.76 10.51 5.20
CA ALA A 63 -1.46 9.37 5.77
C ALA A 63 -2.97 9.50 5.56
N ILE A 64 -3.59 8.44 5.04
CA ILE A 64 -5.04 8.36 4.83
C ILE A 64 -5.56 7.16 5.62
N LYS A 65 -6.49 7.41 6.54
CA LYS A 65 -7.11 6.36 7.36
C LYS A 65 -8.32 5.76 6.65
N THR A 66 -8.40 4.44 6.63
CA THR A 66 -9.54 3.67 6.08
C THR A 66 -9.82 2.44 6.94
N SER A 67 -10.97 1.82 6.77
CA SER A 67 -11.31 0.55 7.45
C SER A 67 -10.69 -0.65 6.75
N LEU A 68 -10.32 -1.65 7.55
CA LEU A 68 -9.95 -2.98 7.08
C LEU A 68 -11.18 -3.65 6.46
N GLN A 69 -11.06 -4.01 5.19
CA GLN A 69 -12.13 -4.68 4.45
C GLN A 69 -11.93 -6.18 4.54
N LYS A 70 -12.97 -6.90 4.96
CA LYS A 70 -12.96 -8.36 4.97
C LYS A 70 -13.10 -8.88 3.54
N THR A 71 -12.36 -9.94 3.24
CA THR A 71 -12.51 -10.69 2.00
C THR A 71 -13.22 -11.99 2.33
N ASP A 72 -14.28 -12.30 1.59
CA ASP A 72 -14.96 -13.58 1.72
C ASP A 72 -14.15 -14.65 0.98
N TRP A 73 -13.45 -15.47 1.76
CA TRP A 73 -12.59 -16.53 1.26
C TRP A 73 -13.35 -17.86 1.19
N GLU A 74 -13.30 -18.49 0.02
CA GLU A 74 -13.63 -19.89 -0.20
C GLU A 74 -12.38 -20.73 0.06
N LEU A 75 -12.42 -21.58 1.09
CA LEU A 75 -11.33 -22.53 1.38
C LEU A 75 -11.42 -23.70 0.40
N ILE A 76 -10.31 -24.01 -0.26
CA ILE A 76 -10.24 -25.08 -1.26
C ILE A 76 -9.43 -26.22 -0.66
N ASP A 77 -9.97 -27.45 -0.75
CA ASP A 77 -9.27 -28.66 -0.30
C ASP A 77 -8.10 -28.99 -1.23
N SER A 78 -7.01 -28.28 -1.02
CA SER A 78 -5.77 -28.45 -1.74
C SER A 78 -4.63 -28.02 -0.83
N THR A 79 -3.64 -28.90 -0.71
CA THR A 79 -2.46 -28.68 0.11
C THR A 79 -1.23 -28.74 -0.77
N GLN A 80 -0.33 -27.78 -0.60
CA GLN A 80 0.94 -27.72 -1.33
C GLN A 80 2.05 -27.26 -0.40
N LYS A 81 3.25 -27.80 -0.63
CA LYS A 81 4.45 -27.43 0.12
C LYS A 81 5.20 -26.30 -0.58
N PHE A 82 5.57 -25.26 0.16
CA PHE A 82 6.43 -24.17 -0.30
C PHE A 82 7.68 -24.13 0.58
N GLY A 83 8.79 -24.67 0.07
CA GLY A 83 9.98 -24.94 0.88
C GLY A 83 9.67 -25.95 1.98
N ASN A 84 9.68 -25.50 3.25
CA ASN A 84 9.31 -26.30 4.42
C ASN A 84 7.90 -26.03 4.96
N LEU A 85 7.17 -25.08 4.36
CA LEU A 85 5.85 -24.67 4.82
C LEU A 85 4.76 -25.50 4.14
N ILE A 86 3.81 -25.98 4.93
CA ILE A 86 2.59 -26.61 4.41
C ILE A 86 1.55 -25.51 4.23
N CYS A 87 1.02 -25.40 3.02
CA CYS A 87 0.10 -24.33 2.67
C CYS A 87 -1.20 -24.89 2.09
N LYS A 88 -2.29 -24.19 2.37
CA LYS A 88 -3.63 -24.49 1.88
C LYS A 88 -4.05 -23.47 0.85
N LYS A 89 -4.98 -23.87 -0.02
CA LYS A 89 -5.48 -23.00 -1.08
C LYS A 89 -6.77 -22.30 -0.65
N ALA A 90 -6.93 -21.06 -1.08
CA ALA A 90 -8.17 -20.33 -0.95
C ALA A 90 -8.43 -19.48 -2.20
N ARG A 91 -9.70 -19.13 -2.42
CA ARG A 91 -10.12 -18.23 -3.49
C ARG A 91 -11.02 -17.15 -2.92
N GLY A 92 -10.86 -15.90 -3.37
CA GLY A 92 -11.63 -14.79 -2.82
C GLY A 92 -11.74 -13.62 -3.79
N LYS A 93 -12.83 -12.86 -3.69
CA LYS A 93 -13.04 -11.67 -4.52
C LYS A 93 -12.72 -10.43 -3.71
N PHE A 94 -11.82 -9.60 -4.21
CA PHE A 94 -11.42 -8.36 -3.57
C PHE A 94 -11.20 -7.25 -4.61
N ARG A 95 -11.82 -6.08 -4.41
CA ARG A 95 -11.66 -4.86 -5.24
C ARG A 95 -11.76 -5.11 -6.76
N GLY A 96 -12.76 -5.90 -7.16
CA GLY A 96 -13.04 -6.22 -8.56
C GLY A 96 -12.16 -7.33 -9.16
N ARG A 97 -11.24 -7.91 -8.38
CA ARG A 97 -10.39 -9.04 -8.79
C ARG A 97 -10.76 -10.30 -8.02
N VAL A 98 -10.56 -11.45 -8.66
CA VAL A 98 -10.63 -12.77 -7.99
C VAL A 98 -9.22 -13.28 -7.82
N TYR A 99 -8.83 -13.55 -6.59
CA TYR A 99 -7.51 -14.03 -6.22
C TYR A 99 -7.56 -15.52 -5.89
N ASN A 100 -6.59 -16.26 -6.42
CA ASN A 100 -6.22 -17.58 -5.95
C ASN A 100 -5.00 -17.43 -5.04
N CYS A 101 -5.15 -17.83 -3.78
CA CYS A 101 -4.16 -17.65 -2.74
C CYS A 101 -3.68 -18.98 -2.19
N TRP A 102 -2.42 -19.00 -1.75
CA TRP A 102 -1.87 -20.02 -0.86
C TRP A 102 -1.52 -19.37 0.46
N TYR A 103 -2.02 -19.95 1.55
CA TYR A 103 -1.75 -19.48 2.91
C TYR A 103 -1.17 -20.59 3.77
N CYS A 104 -0.31 -20.23 4.73
CA CYS A 104 0.37 -21.16 5.62
C CYS A 104 -0.23 -21.10 7.02
N PRO A 105 -0.99 -22.13 7.47
CA PRO A 105 -1.57 -22.17 8.82
C PRO A 105 -0.53 -22.23 9.94
N ASP A 106 0.64 -22.83 9.67
CA ASP A 106 1.72 -22.97 10.65
C ASP A 106 2.29 -21.62 11.10
N ILE A 107 2.14 -20.59 10.25
CA ILE A 107 2.44 -19.20 10.58
C ILE A 107 1.12 -18.53 10.94
N ALA A 108 0.79 -18.52 12.23
CA ALA A 108 -0.49 -18.06 12.79
C ALA A 108 -0.73 -16.54 12.72
N VAL A 109 -0.20 -15.87 11.69
CA VAL A 109 -0.38 -14.45 11.39
C VAL A 109 -1.41 -14.32 10.27
N GLN A 110 -2.60 -13.78 10.56
CA GLN A 110 -3.70 -13.66 9.59
C GLN A 110 -3.55 -12.45 8.63
N SER A 111 -2.35 -12.26 8.12
CA SER A 111 -1.98 -11.16 7.23
C SER A 111 -1.59 -11.69 5.84
N GLY A 112 -1.36 -10.77 4.92
CA GLY A 112 -0.98 -11.05 3.56
C GLY A 112 -0.48 -9.80 2.83
N PRO A 113 0.07 -9.95 1.63
CA PRO A 113 0.57 -8.82 0.87
C PRO A 113 -0.56 -7.83 0.56
N TRP A 114 -0.19 -6.55 0.56
CA TRP A 114 -1.10 -5.44 0.28
C TRP A 114 -2.29 -5.38 1.27
N LYS A 115 -3.53 -5.56 0.80
CA LYS A 115 -4.76 -5.51 1.61
C LYS A 115 -5.37 -6.89 1.82
N LEU A 116 -4.72 -7.95 1.34
CA LEU A 116 -5.23 -9.32 1.45
C LEU A 116 -4.98 -9.82 2.88
N ASN A 117 -6.05 -10.23 3.57
CA ASN A 117 -6.03 -10.65 4.97
C ASN A 117 -7.22 -11.58 5.27
N GLY A 118 -7.27 -12.13 6.49
CA GLY A 118 -8.44 -12.85 7.00
C GLY A 118 -8.47 -14.35 6.71
N LEU A 119 -7.39 -14.93 6.17
CA LEU A 119 -7.20 -16.38 6.13
C LEU A 119 -6.59 -16.88 7.45
N PRO A 120 -6.84 -18.13 7.86
CA PRO A 120 -6.29 -18.69 9.09
C PRO A 120 -4.82 -19.10 8.90
N GLY A 121 -3.96 -18.09 8.74
CA GLY A 121 -2.53 -18.20 8.48
C GLY A 121 -2.03 -17.13 7.51
N LEU A 122 -0.70 -17.06 7.34
CA LEU A 122 -0.06 -16.06 6.49
C LEU A 122 -0.31 -16.35 5.02
N ILE A 123 -0.83 -15.39 4.26
CA ILE A 123 -0.92 -15.48 2.80
C ILE A 123 0.48 -15.31 2.21
N ILE A 124 1.02 -16.39 1.65
CA ILE A 124 2.37 -16.39 1.07
C ILE A 124 2.35 -16.11 -0.42
N ASN A 125 1.31 -16.58 -1.13
CA ASN A 125 1.14 -16.32 -2.54
C ASN A 125 -0.31 -15.89 -2.81
N ALA A 126 -0.48 -14.91 -3.70
CA ALA A 126 -1.78 -14.47 -4.17
C ALA A 126 -1.67 -14.04 -5.64
N THR A 127 -2.41 -14.68 -6.53
CA THR A 127 -2.42 -14.34 -7.96
C THR A 127 -3.85 -14.17 -8.43
N ASP A 128 -4.12 -13.08 -9.14
CA ASP A 128 -5.44 -12.87 -9.71
C ASP A 128 -5.70 -13.83 -10.89
N GLU A 129 -6.96 -14.12 -11.18
CA GLU A 129 -7.33 -15.08 -12.24
C GLU A 129 -6.77 -14.71 -13.62
N LYS A 130 -6.59 -13.40 -13.88
CA LYS A 130 -6.03 -12.88 -15.12
C LYS A 130 -4.50 -12.89 -15.16
N LYS A 131 -3.83 -13.29 -14.06
CA LYS A 131 -2.36 -13.27 -13.89
C LYS A 131 -1.74 -11.90 -14.18
N GLN A 132 -2.49 -10.83 -13.96
CA GLN A 132 -2.04 -9.45 -14.07
C GLN A 132 -1.37 -8.98 -12.78
N VAL A 133 -1.78 -9.55 -11.65
CA VAL A 133 -1.27 -9.24 -10.32
C VAL A 133 -0.86 -10.56 -9.67
N SER A 134 0.40 -10.64 -9.26
CA SER A 134 0.91 -11.78 -8.52
C SER A 134 1.82 -11.30 -7.39
N PHE A 135 1.52 -11.79 -6.19
CA PHE A 135 2.38 -11.70 -5.03
C PHE A 135 2.92 -13.10 -4.76
N ILE A 136 4.24 -13.22 -4.71
CA ILE A 136 4.93 -14.49 -4.48
C ILE A 136 5.91 -14.27 -3.34
N LEU A 137 5.81 -15.10 -2.30
CA LEU A 137 6.79 -15.10 -1.22
C LEU A 137 8.15 -15.51 -1.81
N SER A 138 9.14 -14.63 -1.65
CA SER A 138 10.53 -14.92 -2.01
C SER A 138 11.28 -15.46 -0.81
N GLU A 139 11.26 -14.73 0.30
CA GLU A 139 12.00 -15.04 1.52
C GLU A 139 11.18 -14.67 2.74
N ILE A 140 11.43 -15.36 3.86
CA ILE A 140 10.79 -15.10 5.14
C ILE A 140 11.84 -15.20 6.25
N TRP A 141 11.82 -14.23 7.16
CA TRP A 141 12.65 -14.23 8.36
C TRP A 141 11.76 -14.10 9.58
N GLN A 142 12.03 -14.92 10.58
CA GLN A 142 11.38 -14.80 11.87
C GLN A 142 12.28 -14.00 12.81
N THR A 143 11.75 -12.91 13.33
CA THR A 143 12.39 -12.10 14.36
C THR A 143 11.63 -12.25 15.68
N GLN A 144 12.32 -12.12 16.81
CA GLN A 144 11.69 -12.13 18.12
C GLN A 144 11.38 -10.70 18.58
N ASN A 145 10.23 -10.51 19.21
CA ASN A 145 9.83 -9.27 19.91
C ASN A 145 9.91 -7.98 19.08
N GLN A 146 9.70 -8.08 17.76
CA GLN A 146 9.63 -6.88 16.93
C GLN A 146 8.19 -6.38 16.90
N ASP A 147 7.97 -5.22 17.50
CA ASP A 147 6.73 -4.49 17.31
C ASP A 147 6.64 -3.98 15.88
N VAL A 148 5.46 -4.14 15.28
CA VAL A 148 5.16 -3.54 13.98
C VAL A 148 4.71 -2.11 14.26
N GLU A 149 5.64 -1.17 14.12
CA GLU A 149 5.36 0.23 14.39
C GLU A 149 4.82 0.94 13.14
N LEU A 150 3.85 1.83 13.39
CA LEU A 150 3.41 2.81 12.41
C LEU A 150 4.53 3.85 12.19
N PRO A 151 4.98 4.11 10.95
CA PRO A 151 5.96 5.14 10.67
C PRO A 151 5.50 6.51 11.20
N LYS A 152 6.42 7.30 11.77
CA LYS A 152 6.18 8.66 12.28
C LYS A 152 7.27 9.61 11.79
N PRO A 153 7.00 10.92 11.65
CA PRO A 153 5.70 11.58 11.80
C PRO A 153 4.76 11.31 10.61
N LEU A 154 3.45 11.52 10.80
CA LEU A 154 2.43 11.39 9.76
C LEU A 154 1.55 12.63 9.69
N THR A 155 1.37 13.14 8.47
CA THR A 155 0.39 14.19 8.18
C THR A 155 -0.89 13.52 7.69
N TYR A 156 -1.92 13.46 8.54
CA TYR A 156 -3.20 12.87 8.19
C TYR A 156 -4.04 13.80 7.33
N ILE A 157 -4.55 13.26 6.22
CA ILE A 157 -5.46 13.96 5.30
C ILE A 157 -6.56 13.01 4.83
N THR A 158 -7.62 13.57 4.24
CA THR A 158 -8.66 12.76 3.59
C THR A 158 -8.23 12.31 2.20
N GLU A 159 -8.86 11.25 1.68
CA GLU A 159 -8.64 10.78 0.31
C GLU A 159 -9.00 11.88 -0.71
N GLU A 160 -10.06 12.66 -0.46
CA GLU A 160 -10.44 13.79 -1.31
C GLU A 160 -9.34 14.84 -1.35
N LYS A 161 -8.79 15.20 -0.18
CA LYS A 161 -7.74 16.21 -0.11
C LYS A 161 -6.47 15.75 -0.82
N PHE A 162 -6.12 14.47 -0.69
CA PHE A 162 -4.98 13.90 -1.41
C PHE A 162 -5.17 13.96 -2.92
N ASN A 163 -6.37 13.65 -3.42
CA ASN A 163 -6.69 13.74 -4.85
C ASN A 163 -6.62 15.20 -5.36
N GLU A 164 -7.09 16.18 -4.59
CA GLU A 164 -6.92 17.60 -4.93
C GLU A 164 -5.44 17.99 -5.06
N MET A 165 -4.60 17.53 -4.13
CA MET A 165 -3.15 17.82 -4.16
C MET A 165 -2.47 17.16 -5.35
N LEU A 166 -2.87 15.93 -5.70
CA LEU A 166 -2.41 15.24 -6.91
C LEU A 166 -2.81 16.01 -8.18
N GLU A 167 -4.06 16.46 -8.28
CA GLU A 167 -4.54 17.26 -9.40
C GLU A 167 -3.75 18.57 -9.54
N ALA A 168 -3.49 19.26 -8.42
CA ALA A 168 -2.68 20.48 -8.41
C ALA A 168 -1.24 20.22 -8.89
N LEU A 169 -0.60 19.15 -8.40
CA LEU A 169 0.76 18.77 -8.82
C LEU A 169 0.82 18.45 -10.32
N VAL A 170 -0.15 17.69 -10.85
CA VAL A 170 -0.17 17.30 -12.27
C VAL A 170 -0.50 18.49 -13.18
N SER A 171 -1.40 19.38 -12.75
CA SER A 171 -1.84 20.52 -13.57
C SER A 171 -0.80 21.65 -13.64
N ASN A 172 -0.08 21.91 -12.55
CA ASN A 172 0.99 22.89 -12.52
C ASN A 172 2.09 22.50 -11.51
N PRO A 173 3.06 21.67 -11.93
CA PRO A 173 4.13 21.20 -11.05
C PRO A 173 4.93 22.33 -10.40
N ASN A 174 5.31 23.36 -11.17
CA ASN A 174 6.16 24.46 -10.67
C ASN A 174 5.45 25.26 -9.58
N ALA A 175 4.19 25.64 -9.76
CA ALA A 175 3.43 26.36 -8.75
C ALA A 175 3.19 25.51 -7.49
N PHE A 176 3.02 24.20 -7.64
CA PHE A 176 2.90 23.29 -6.50
C PHE A 176 4.22 23.22 -5.69
N LEU A 177 5.36 23.23 -6.37
CA LEU A 177 6.67 23.23 -5.72
C LEU A 177 6.97 24.55 -5.01
N GLU A 178 6.71 25.70 -5.65
CA GLU A 178 6.93 27.03 -5.07
C GLU A 178 6.13 27.25 -3.78
N ASN A 179 4.85 26.83 -3.77
CA ASN A 179 3.98 27.00 -2.62
C ASN A 179 4.33 26.08 -1.44
N ASN A 180 4.89 24.89 -1.69
CA ASN A 180 5.28 23.95 -0.63
C ASN A 180 6.73 24.15 -0.16
N SER A 181 7.50 25.03 -0.79
CA SER A 181 8.89 25.34 -0.42
C SER A 181 9.02 26.41 0.67
N SER A 182 7.91 27.04 1.08
CA SER A 182 7.92 28.08 2.11
C SER A 182 7.22 27.59 3.38
N ASN A 183 7.99 27.45 4.45
CA ASN A 183 7.54 27.29 5.83
C ASN A 183 6.59 28.44 6.23
N GLN A 184 5.31 28.40 5.89
CA GLN A 184 4.27 29.18 6.56
C GLN A 184 2.94 28.43 6.61
N ASN A 185 2.44 28.29 7.84
CA ASN A 185 1.07 27.94 8.16
C ASN A 185 0.11 28.90 7.46
N ASN A 186 -0.37 28.57 6.25
CA ASN A 186 -1.47 29.29 5.63
C ASN A 186 -2.49 28.31 5.05
N THR A 187 -3.75 28.56 5.41
CA THR A 187 -4.95 27.87 4.96
C THR A 187 -5.02 27.88 3.44
N ILE A 188 -5.19 26.70 2.84
CA ILE A 188 -5.14 26.49 1.39
C ILE A 188 -6.48 26.92 0.74
N GLU A 189 -6.49 28.00 -0.05
CA GLU A 189 -7.52 28.28 -1.05
C GLU A 189 -6.94 28.12 -2.46
N PHE A 190 -7.32 27.05 -3.15
CA PHE A 190 -7.02 26.88 -4.58
C PHE A 190 -8.14 27.51 -5.42
N LYS A 191 -7.87 28.62 -6.10
CA LYS A 191 -8.79 29.15 -7.13
C LYS A 191 -8.75 28.24 -8.36
N GLN A 192 -9.86 27.56 -8.62
CA GLN A 192 -10.04 26.73 -9.81
C GLN A 192 -9.97 27.59 -11.08
N ASN A 193 -8.91 27.43 -11.86
CA ASN A 193 -8.95 27.84 -13.25
C ASN A 193 -9.60 26.73 -14.09
N SER A 194 -10.73 27.11 -14.67
CA SER A 194 -11.64 26.33 -15.49
C SER A 194 -10.94 25.70 -16.70
N LYS A 195 -10.62 24.40 -16.61
CA LYS A 195 -10.64 23.36 -17.66
C LYS A 195 -10.00 22.04 -17.17
N VAL A 196 -10.55 21.42 -16.12
CA VAL A 196 -10.10 20.08 -15.69
C VAL A 196 -10.92 19.01 -16.42
N LYS A 197 -10.28 18.34 -17.39
CA LYS A 197 -10.77 17.10 -18.01
C LYS A 197 -10.57 15.95 -17.01
N LYS A 198 -11.67 15.45 -16.43
CA LYS A 198 -11.80 14.35 -15.43
C LYS A 198 -11.02 14.59 -14.12
N LYS A 199 -11.72 14.50 -12.98
CA LYS A 199 -11.09 14.46 -11.65
C LYS A 199 -10.04 13.34 -11.61
N LEU A 200 -8.79 13.68 -11.33
CA LEU A 200 -7.70 12.72 -11.23
C LEU A 200 -7.81 12.04 -9.87
N LYS A 201 -7.99 10.72 -9.89
CA LYS A 201 -7.96 9.90 -8.68
C LYS A 201 -6.63 9.17 -8.60
N TRP A 202 -6.15 8.94 -7.39
CA TRP A 202 -5.09 7.96 -7.16
C TRP A 202 -5.56 6.57 -7.59
N ASN A 203 -5.28 6.22 -8.84
CA ASN A 203 -5.64 4.93 -9.41
C ASN A 203 -4.57 3.90 -9.05
N ASN A 204 -4.83 3.10 -8.02
CA ASN A 204 -4.03 1.92 -7.75
C ASN A 204 -4.48 0.81 -8.72
N PRO A 205 -3.62 0.32 -9.64
CA PRO A 205 -3.99 -0.72 -10.61
C PRO A 205 -4.43 -2.04 -9.97
N LEU A 206 -4.15 -2.23 -8.68
CA LEU A 206 -4.61 -3.37 -7.89
C LEU A 206 -6.12 -3.29 -7.56
N GLU A 207 -6.73 -2.11 -7.65
CA GLU A 207 -8.15 -1.86 -7.42
C GLU A 207 -8.85 -1.54 -8.76
N LEU A 208 -9.82 -2.37 -9.16
CA LEU A 208 -10.57 -2.20 -10.42
C LEU A 208 -11.95 -1.56 -10.24
N ASN A 209 -12.26 -1.04 -9.04
CA ASN A 209 -13.57 -0.49 -8.68
C ASN A 209 -13.64 1.03 -8.89
#